data_AF-A0AA96TYW2-F1
#
_entry.id   AF-A0AA96TYW2-F1
#
_cell.length_a   1.000
_cell.length_b   1.000
_cell.length_c   1.000
_cell.angle_alpha   90.00
_cell.angle_beta   90.00
_cell.angle_gamma   90.00
#
_symmetry.space_group_name_H-M   'P 1'
#
loop_
_entity.id
_entity.type
_entity.pdbx_description
1 polymer ?
#
loop_
_entity_poly.entity_id
_entity_poly.type
_entity_poly.pdbx_seq_one_letter_code
_entity_poly.pdbx_strand_id
1 'polypeptide(L)'
;MKDTFKELVGYLKNPVLEKDTNQENSYRFKKFLHLLIISILTGAALTPLFALIEYLGLVDMNTHAMEDLMKRMSKIKVFLYAGIAAPLLEELLFRAPITLFKSKKYFKVVFYAFALIFGFIHLSNFGITTNVLLLAPILVAPQIILGGYLGFIRVRFGLTWSMLLHASYNVFFVLITFTTDLM
;
A
#
# COMPACT_ATOMS: atom_id res chain seq x y z
N MET A 1 -10.50 -16.83 3.36
CA MET A 1 -9.94 -15.56 3.86
C MET A 1 -9.25 -15.70 5.22
N LYS A 2 -9.88 -16.32 6.25
CA LYS A 2 -9.31 -16.50 7.60
C LYS A 2 -7.87 -17.03 7.62
N ASP A 3 -7.58 -18.09 6.88
CA ASP A 3 -6.22 -18.67 6.85
C ASP A 3 -5.21 -17.75 6.17
N THR A 4 -5.63 -17.02 5.15
CA THR A 4 -4.78 -16.01 4.48
C THR A 4 -4.43 -14.87 5.44
N PHE A 5 -5.40 -14.42 6.23
CA PHE A 5 -5.18 -13.39 7.24
C PHE A 5 -4.22 -13.89 8.35
N LYS A 6 -4.43 -15.12 8.86
CA LYS A 6 -3.54 -15.72 9.87
C LYS A 6 -2.11 -15.87 9.35
N GLU A 7 -1.95 -16.33 8.12
CA GLU A 7 -0.64 -16.46 7.48
C GLU A 7 0.02 -15.08 7.30
N LEU A 8 -0.72 -14.09 6.79
CA LEU A 8 -0.24 -12.73 6.63
C LEU A 8 0.25 -12.15 7.96
N VAL A 9 -0.57 -12.21 9.01
CA VAL A 9 -0.20 -11.72 10.34
C VAL A 9 0.98 -12.50 10.92
N GLY A 10 1.01 -13.82 10.75
CA GLY A 10 2.13 -14.66 11.18
C GLY A 10 3.44 -14.27 10.48
N TYR A 11 3.38 -14.04 9.17
CA TYR A 11 4.52 -13.62 8.36
C TYR A 11 5.00 -12.23 8.77
N LEU A 12 4.10 -11.26 8.94
CA LEU A 12 4.44 -9.89 9.34
C LEU A 12 5.04 -9.80 10.75
N LYS A 13 4.91 -10.82 11.61
CA LYS A 13 5.63 -10.88 12.89
C LYS A 13 7.08 -11.32 12.72
N ASN A 14 7.34 -12.20 11.75
CA ASN A 14 8.66 -12.73 11.49
C ASN A 14 8.87 -13.05 10.00
N PRO A 15 9.12 -12.02 9.17
CA PRO A 15 9.22 -12.21 7.73
C PRO A 15 10.48 -13.02 7.39
N VAL A 16 10.31 -14.00 6.51
CA VAL A 16 11.38 -14.86 5.99
C VAL A 16 11.38 -14.85 4.47
N LEU A 17 12.57 -14.93 3.86
CA LEU A 17 12.72 -14.99 2.40
C LEU A 17 12.40 -16.41 1.91
N GLU A 18 11.11 -16.75 1.91
CA GLU A 18 10.62 -18.08 1.55
C GLU A 18 9.38 -17.96 0.66
N LYS A 19 9.43 -18.60 -0.51
CA LYS A 19 8.28 -18.70 -1.41
C LYS A 19 7.23 -19.63 -0.81
N ASP A 20 5.98 -19.44 -1.20
CA ASP A 20 4.94 -20.39 -0.82
C ASP A 20 5.22 -21.77 -1.44
N THR A 21 4.92 -22.85 -0.73
CA THR A 21 5.12 -24.21 -1.25
C THR A 21 4.11 -24.55 -2.36
N ASN A 22 2.92 -23.95 -2.33
CA ASN A 22 1.92 -24.10 -3.38
C ASN A 22 2.13 -23.06 -4.49
N GLN A 23 2.44 -23.55 -5.68
CA GLN A 23 2.72 -22.73 -6.87
C GLN A 23 1.54 -22.66 -7.84
N GLU A 24 0.40 -23.29 -7.55
CA GLU A 24 -0.77 -23.31 -8.43
C GLU A 24 -1.36 -21.90 -8.59
N ASN A 25 -1.69 -21.54 -9.84
CA ASN A 25 -2.21 -20.21 -10.15
C ASN A 25 -3.60 -19.95 -9.54
N SER A 26 -4.45 -20.98 -9.45
CA SER A 26 -5.78 -20.89 -8.80
C SER A 26 -5.66 -20.55 -7.32
N TYR A 27 -4.74 -21.21 -6.61
CA TYR A 27 -4.42 -20.94 -5.21
C TYR A 27 -3.88 -19.52 -5.01
N ARG A 28 -2.92 -19.11 -5.84
CA ARG A 28 -2.34 -17.75 -5.81
C ARG A 28 -3.37 -16.67 -6.06
N PHE A 29 -4.21 -16.86 -7.06
CA PHE A 29 -5.28 -15.93 -7.39
C PHE A 29 -6.30 -15.81 -6.25
N LYS A 30 -6.67 -16.91 -5.60
CA LYS A 30 -7.52 -16.89 -4.40
C LYS A 30 -6.88 -16.11 -3.26
N LYS A 31 -5.58 -16.33 -2.99
CA LYS A 31 -4.82 -15.57 -1.98
C LYS A 31 -4.74 -14.09 -2.32
N PHE A 32 -4.47 -13.77 -3.58
CA PHE A 32 -4.49 -12.42 -4.12
C PHE A 32 -5.82 -11.71 -3.84
N LEU A 33 -6.97 -12.33 -4.15
CA LEU A 33 -8.29 -11.74 -3.90
C LEU A 33 -8.53 -11.49 -2.41
N HIS A 34 -8.15 -12.44 -1.55
CA HIS A 34 -8.23 -12.23 -0.10
C HIS A 34 -7.36 -11.05 0.35
N LEU A 35 -6.12 -10.95 -0.16
CA LEU A 35 -5.19 -9.87 0.19
C LEU A 35 -5.70 -8.51 -0.30
N LEU A 36 -6.31 -8.44 -1.49
CA LEU A 36 -6.94 -7.22 -2.00
C LEU A 36 -8.05 -6.75 -1.06
N ILE A 37 -8.95 -7.66 -0.67
CA ILE A 37 -10.05 -7.34 0.26
C ILE A 37 -9.48 -6.91 1.62
N ILE A 38 -8.50 -7.64 2.16
CA ILE A 38 -7.84 -7.28 3.43
C ILE A 38 -7.20 -5.89 3.34
N SER A 39 -6.54 -5.57 2.22
CA SER A 39 -5.89 -4.27 2.01
C SER A 39 -6.92 -3.14 2.00
N ILE A 40 -8.01 -3.30 1.26
CA ILE A 40 -9.12 -2.33 1.19
C ILE A 40 -9.74 -2.13 2.58
N LEU A 41 -10.08 -3.21 3.28
CA LEU A 41 -10.65 -3.14 4.63
C LEU A 41 -9.69 -2.49 5.64
N THR A 42 -8.39 -2.78 5.54
CA THR A 42 -7.38 -2.16 6.40
C THR A 42 -7.32 -0.65 6.17
N GLY A 43 -7.32 -0.20 4.91
CA GLY A 43 -7.35 1.22 4.57
C GLY A 43 -8.62 1.91 5.07
N ALA A 44 -9.78 1.31 4.79
CA ALA A 44 -11.07 1.86 5.22
C ALA A 44 -11.22 1.92 6.75
N ALA A 45 -10.63 0.98 7.49
CA ALA A 45 -10.64 0.99 8.95
C ALA A 45 -9.87 2.17 9.56
N LEU A 46 -8.95 2.79 8.81
CA LEU A 46 -8.20 3.97 9.25
C LEU A 46 -8.91 5.29 8.90
N THR A 47 -9.91 5.28 8.03
CA THR A 47 -10.67 6.48 7.65
C THR A 47 -11.29 7.23 8.84
N PRO A 48 -11.90 6.58 9.85
CA PRO A 48 -12.45 7.30 11.01
C PRO A 48 -11.39 8.04 11.82
N LEU A 49 -10.16 7.51 11.88
CA LEU A 49 -9.04 8.16 12.57
C LEU A 49 -8.62 9.43 11.83
N PHE A 50 -8.58 9.40 10.50
CA PHE A 50 -8.27 10.58 9.68
C PHE A 50 -9.35 11.66 9.79
N ALA A 51 -10.63 11.26 9.76
CA ALA A 51 -11.74 12.18 9.98
C ALA A 51 -11.67 12.86 11.36
N LEU A 52 -11.25 12.12 12.40
CA LEU A 52 -11.05 12.71 13.73
C LEU A 52 -9.88 13.71 13.76
N ILE A 53 -8.75 13.38 13.13
CA ILE A 53 -7.58 14.28 13.05
C ILE A 53 -7.96 15.60 12.36
N GLU A 54 -8.71 15.50 11.26
CA GLU A 54 -9.22 16.67 10.52
C GLU A 54 -10.24 17.46 11.35
N TYR A 55 -11.20 16.78 11.99
CA TYR A 55 -12.20 17.42 12.85
C TYR A 55 -11.59 18.21 14.00
N LEU A 56 -10.49 17.71 14.57
CA LEU A 56 -9.73 18.40 15.61
C LEU A 56 -8.86 19.56 15.08
N GLY A 57 -8.85 19.80 13.77
CA GLY A 57 -8.05 20.83 13.11
C GLY A 57 -6.55 20.57 13.18
N LEU A 58 -6.12 19.32 13.42
CA LEU A 58 -4.70 19.00 13.59
C LEU A 58 -3.98 18.94 12.24
N VAL A 59 -4.63 18.41 11.21
CA VAL A 59 -4.09 18.31 9.85
C VAL A 59 -5.21 18.66 8.88
N ASP A 60 -4.93 19.58 7.96
CA ASP A 60 -5.82 19.83 6.83
C ASP A 60 -5.69 18.66 5.85
N MET A 61 -6.75 17.88 5.75
CA MET A 61 -6.79 16.77 4.80
C MET A 61 -7.15 17.27 3.41
N ASN A 62 -7.81 18.43 3.25
CA ASN A 62 -8.31 18.93 1.97
C ASN A 62 -7.21 19.37 0.98
N THR A 63 -5.95 19.52 1.44
CA THR A 63 -4.81 19.69 0.53
C THR A 63 -4.43 18.34 -0.10
N HIS A 64 -5.28 17.82 -0.98
CA HIS A 64 -5.06 16.50 -1.57
C HIS A 64 -4.22 16.60 -2.85
N ALA A 65 -3.05 15.94 -2.86
CA ALA A 65 -2.27 15.69 -4.07
C ALA A 65 -3.12 15.08 -5.21
N MET A 66 -4.16 14.30 -4.87
CA MET A 66 -5.11 13.75 -5.83
C MET A 66 -6.03 14.82 -6.44
N GLU A 67 -6.48 15.82 -5.67
CA GLU A 67 -7.31 16.91 -6.20
C GLU A 67 -6.50 17.77 -7.18
N ASP A 68 -5.26 18.11 -6.83
CA ASP A 68 -4.34 18.80 -7.73
C ASP A 68 -4.07 18.01 -9.01
N LEU A 69 -3.92 16.69 -8.89
CA LEU A 69 -3.74 15.80 -10.04
C LEU A 69 -4.97 15.81 -10.95
N MET A 70 -6.17 15.76 -10.37
CA MET A 70 -7.45 15.82 -11.09
C MET A 70 -7.69 17.17 -11.78
N LYS A 71 -7.21 18.27 -11.20
CA LYS A 71 -7.24 19.61 -11.84
C LYS A 71 -6.27 19.72 -13.02
N ARG A 72 -5.16 19.00 -12.98
CA ARG A 72 -4.07 19.10 -13.98
C ARG A 72 -4.20 18.10 -15.13
N MET A 73 -4.91 17.00 -14.94
CA MET A 73 -4.94 15.86 -15.88
C MET A 73 -6.36 15.33 -16.08
N SER A 74 -6.65 14.82 -17.28
CA SER A 74 -7.94 14.13 -17.52
C SER A 74 -8.04 12.84 -16.70
N LYS A 75 -9.26 12.40 -16.39
CA LYS A 75 -9.52 11.16 -15.62
C LYS A 75 -8.78 9.94 -16.20
N ILE A 76 -8.68 9.83 -17.53
CA ILE A 76 -7.92 8.75 -18.20
C ILE A 76 -6.43 8.83 -17.85
N LYS A 77 -5.83 10.03 -17.90
CA LYS A 77 -4.41 10.22 -17.54
C LYS A 77 -4.17 9.93 -16.05
N VAL A 78 -5.08 10.35 -15.17
CA VAL A 78 -5.01 10.02 -13.73
C VAL A 78 -5.07 8.51 -13.51
N PHE A 79 -6.00 7.81 -14.18
CA PHE A 79 -6.12 6.36 -14.10
C PHE A 79 -4.84 5.65 -14.56
N LEU A 80 -4.29 6.03 -15.73
CA LEU A 80 -3.07 5.42 -16.27
C LEU A 80 -1.86 5.70 -15.36
N TYR A 81 -1.76 6.90 -14.79
CA TYR A 81 -0.65 7.27 -13.92
C TYR A 81 -0.78 6.70 -12.51
N ALA A 82 -1.79 7.14 -11.75
CA ALA A 82 -1.95 6.78 -10.33
C ALA A 82 -2.46 5.34 -10.15
N GLY A 83 -3.30 4.85 -11.06
CA GLY A 83 -3.83 3.49 -10.99
C GLY A 83 -2.84 2.41 -11.45
N ILE A 84 -1.95 2.73 -12.39
CA ILE A 84 -1.10 1.73 -13.06
C ILE A 84 0.39 2.11 -13.00
N ALA A 85 0.82 3.19 -13.64
CA ALA A 85 2.24 3.47 -13.82
C ALA A 85 2.99 3.67 -12.49
N ALA A 86 2.45 4.49 -11.58
CA ALA A 86 3.06 4.76 -10.28
C ALA A 86 3.18 3.49 -9.42
N PRO A 87 2.11 2.69 -9.20
CA PRO A 87 2.22 1.42 -8.48
C PRO A 87 3.28 0.46 -9.07
N LEU A 88 3.35 0.36 -10.40
CA LEU A 88 4.33 -0.50 -11.07
C LEU A 88 5.77 -0.04 -10.81
N LEU A 89 6.04 1.27 -10.91
CA LEU A 89 7.35 1.85 -10.61
C LEU A 89 7.72 1.70 -9.14
N GLU A 90 6.77 1.92 -8.25
CA GLU A 90 6.96 1.73 -6.80
C GLU A 90 7.31 0.27 -6.48
N GLU A 91 6.65 -0.71 -7.09
CA GLU A 91 7.00 -2.12 -6.89
C GLU A 91 8.40 -2.46 -7.41
N LEU A 92 8.84 -1.85 -8.52
CA LEU A 92 10.22 -2.00 -9.01
C LEU A 92 11.24 -1.42 -8.01
N LEU A 93 10.94 -0.27 -7.42
CA LEU A 93 11.84 0.41 -6.49
C LEU A 93 11.87 -0.25 -5.10
N PHE A 94 10.72 -0.62 -4.57
CA PHE A 94 10.59 -1.06 -3.17
C PHE A 94 10.48 -2.58 -3.01
N ARG A 95 9.99 -3.32 -4.01
CA ARG A 95 9.72 -4.78 -3.87
C ARG A 95 10.66 -5.64 -4.67
N ALA A 96 11.16 -5.17 -5.81
CA ALA A 96 12.18 -5.92 -6.55
C ALA A 96 13.46 -6.15 -5.72
N PRO A 97 14.02 -5.16 -4.99
CA PRO A 97 15.29 -5.33 -4.28
C PRO A 97 15.20 -6.19 -3.02
N ILE A 98 14.03 -6.34 -2.40
CA ILE A 98 13.84 -7.10 -1.15
C ILE A 98 14.44 -8.51 -1.24
N THR A 99 14.36 -9.16 -2.40
CA THR A 99 14.86 -10.54 -2.60
C THR A 99 16.38 -10.65 -2.77
N LEU A 100 17.11 -9.54 -2.86
CA LEU A 100 18.58 -9.53 -2.95
C LEU A 100 19.24 -9.84 -1.61
N PHE A 101 18.53 -9.64 -0.50
CA PHE A 101 19.05 -9.77 0.86
C PHE A 101 18.80 -11.18 1.42
N LYS A 102 19.72 -12.12 1.12
CA LYS A 102 19.51 -13.56 1.40
C LYS A 102 19.67 -13.98 2.86
N SER A 103 20.43 -13.23 3.65
CA SER A 103 20.66 -13.55 5.07
C SER A 103 19.40 -13.29 5.89
N LYS A 104 18.97 -14.27 6.70
CA LYS A 104 17.72 -14.21 7.48
C LYS A 104 17.62 -12.96 8.36
N LYS A 105 18.70 -12.60 9.06
CA LYS A 105 18.73 -11.41 9.94
C LYS A 105 18.59 -10.12 9.13
N TYR A 106 19.36 -9.99 8.05
CA TYR A 106 19.33 -8.80 7.21
C TYR A 106 18.02 -8.67 6.44
N PHE A 107 17.48 -9.78 5.94
CA PHE A 107 16.18 -9.82 5.26
C PHE A 107 15.07 -9.22 6.11
N LYS A 108 14.97 -9.63 7.38
CA LYS A 108 13.93 -9.13 8.29
C LYS A 108 14.01 -7.62 8.47
N VAL A 109 15.21 -7.08 8.69
CA VAL A 109 15.43 -5.64 8.84
C VAL A 109 15.07 -4.91 7.54
N VAL A 110 15.55 -5.41 6.41
CA VAL A 110 15.32 -4.82 5.09
C VAL A 110 13.83 -4.84 4.71
N PHE A 111 13.12 -5.92 4.99
CA PHE A 111 11.68 -6.02 4.74
C PHE A 111 10.91 -4.89 5.42
N TYR A 112 11.15 -4.66 6.72
CA TYR A 112 10.50 -3.57 7.42
C TYR A 112 11.01 -2.20 6.97
N ALA A 113 12.30 -2.05 6.68
CA ALA A 113 12.84 -0.80 6.17
C ALA A 113 12.17 -0.37 4.86
N PHE A 114 11.99 -1.30 3.91
CA PHE A 114 11.27 -1.02 2.67
C PHE A 114 9.80 -0.66 2.90
N ALA A 115 9.10 -1.34 3.82
CA ALA A 115 7.73 -0.99 4.18
C ALA A 115 7.62 0.41 4.81
N LEU A 116 8.57 0.75 5.70
CA LEU A 116 8.65 2.08 6.32
C LEU A 116 8.95 3.17 5.29
N ILE A 117 10.02 3.02 4.49
CA ILE A 117 10.41 3.98 3.46
C ILE A 117 9.26 4.20 2.48
N PHE A 118 8.62 3.12 2.04
CA PHE A 118 7.45 3.19 1.17
C PHE A 118 6.35 4.05 1.79
N GLY A 119 6.01 3.83 3.07
CA GLY A 119 5.04 4.66 3.76
C GLY A 119 5.46 6.12 3.89
N PHE A 120 6.66 6.39 4.39
CA PHE A 120 7.14 7.76 4.64
C PHE A 120 7.27 8.62 3.38
N ILE A 121 7.54 8.03 2.21
CA ILE A 121 7.52 8.80 0.95
C ILE A 121 6.14 9.38 0.66
N HIS A 122 5.06 8.72 1.09
CA HIS A 122 3.69 9.22 0.92
C HIS A 122 3.34 10.38 1.86
N LEU A 123 4.25 10.78 2.78
CA LEU A 123 4.07 12.01 3.54
C LEU A 123 4.04 13.24 2.63
N SER A 124 4.57 13.16 1.41
CA SER A 124 4.47 14.20 0.38
C SER A 124 3.04 14.48 -0.09
N ASN A 125 2.08 13.62 0.25
CA ASN A 125 0.67 13.85 -0.05
C ASN A 125 0.00 14.87 0.89
N PHE A 126 0.72 15.33 1.92
CA PHE A 126 0.24 16.30 2.90
C PHE A 126 1.09 17.58 2.82
N GLY A 127 0.47 18.73 3.13
CA GLY A 127 1.22 19.96 3.38
C GLY A 127 2.14 19.79 4.60
N ILE A 128 3.45 19.98 4.42
CA ILE A 128 4.40 19.77 5.52
C ILE A 128 4.24 20.86 6.58
N THR A 129 3.70 20.46 7.73
CA THR A 129 3.51 21.28 8.93
C THR A 129 4.06 20.55 10.14
N THR A 130 4.23 21.25 11.27
CA THR A 130 4.65 20.63 12.53
C THR A 130 3.72 19.48 12.93
N ASN A 131 2.39 19.65 12.80
CA ASN A 131 1.43 18.61 13.14
C ASN A 131 1.56 17.38 12.21
N VAL A 132 1.77 17.60 10.91
CA VAL A 132 2.01 16.50 9.96
C VAL A 132 3.28 15.72 10.31
N LEU A 133 4.35 16.39 10.71
CA LEU A 133 5.59 15.72 11.13
C LEU A 133 5.40 14.94 12.44
N LEU A 134 4.70 15.51 13.42
CA LEU A 134 4.40 14.84 14.70
C LEU A 134 3.49 13.62 14.52
N LEU A 135 2.52 13.71 13.61
CA LEU A 135 1.56 12.64 13.31
C LEU A 135 2.00 11.74 12.15
N ALA A 136 3.19 11.95 11.57
CA ALA A 136 3.66 11.24 10.38
C ALA A 136 3.51 9.71 10.48
N PRO A 137 3.89 9.04 11.60
CA PRO A 137 3.71 7.59 11.72
C PRO A 137 2.25 7.12 11.61
N ILE A 138 1.30 7.96 12.00
CA ILE A 138 -0.15 7.68 11.91
C ILE A 138 -0.65 7.98 10.51
N LEU A 139 -0.28 9.12 9.94
CA LEU A 139 -0.72 9.58 8.62
C LEU A 139 -0.28 8.62 7.50
N VAL A 140 0.93 8.06 7.60
CA VAL A 140 1.46 7.10 6.60
C VAL A 140 1.27 5.63 7.00
N ALA A 141 0.59 5.36 8.11
CA ALA A 141 0.31 4.00 8.57
C ALA A 141 -0.40 3.13 7.50
N PRO A 142 -1.41 3.61 6.74
CA PRO A 142 -2.03 2.81 5.69
C PRO A 142 -1.00 2.29 4.67
N GLN A 143 -0.07 3.15 4.27
CA GLN A 143 0.96 2.85 3.28
C GLN A 143 2.05 1.95 3.85
N ILE A 144 2.46 2.12 5.11
CA ILE A 144 3.38 1.18 5.79
C ILE A 144 2.75 -0.22 5.82
N ILE A 145 1.49 -0.33 6.23
CA ILE A 145 0.80 -1.61 6.36
C ILE A 145 0.60 -2.27 4.99
N LEU A 146 0.09 -1.53 4.01
CA LEU A 146 -0.02 -1.97 2.62
C LEU A 146 1.35 -2.41 2.10
N GLY A 147 2.40 -1.67 2.44
CA GLY A 147 3.75 -1.99 2.02
C GLY A 147 4.27 -3.31 2.57
N GLY A 148 3.86 -3.69 3.78
CA GLY A 148 4.07 -5.02 4.34
C GLY A 148 3.28 -6.10 3.60
N TYR A 149 2.03 -5.84 3.21
CA TYR A 149 1.19 -6.78 2.45
C TYR A 149 1.76 -7.04 1.05
N LEU A 150 2.23 -5.99 0.37
CA LEU A 150 2.94 -6.05 -0.90
C LEU A 150 4.27 -6.81 -0.75
N GLY A 151 5.03 -6.54 0.31
CA GLY A 151 6.22 -7.33 0.64
C GLY A 151 5.91 -8.82 0.82
N PHE A 152 4.83 -9.16 1.54
CA PHE A 152 4.39 -10.54 1.73
C PHE A 152 4.09 -11.24 0.39
N ILE A 153 3.22 -10.66 -0.43
CA ILE A 153 2.85 -11.29 -1.71
C ILE A 153 4.05 -11.36 -2.67
N ARG A 154 4.94 -10.36 -2.65
CA ARG A 154 6.19 -10.32 -3.40
C ARG A 154 7.07 -11.53 -3.12
N VAL A 155 7.24 -11.86 -1.84
CA VAL A 155 8.11 -12.95 -1.39
C VAL A 155 7.47 -14.31 -1.64
N ARG A 156 6.17 -14.43 -1.33
CA ARG A 156 5.44 -15.69 -1.47
C ARG A 156 5.24 -16.10 -2.93
N PHE A 157 4.85 -15.16 -3.80
CA PHE A 157 4.39 -15.46 -5.17
C PHE A 157 5.18 -14.76 -6.28
N GLY A 158 5.87 -13.65 -6.01
CA GLY A 158 6.72 -12.96 -6.98
C GLY A 158 6.32 -11.50 -7.24
N LEU A 159 7.16 -10.78 -8.00
CA LEU A 159 7.01 -9.34 -8.22
C LEU A 159 5.74 -8.99 -9.00
N THR A 160 5.40 -9.79 -10.00
CA THR A 160 4.19 -9.59 -10.82
C THR A 160 2.92 -9.61 -9.98
N TRP A 161 2.80 -10.53 -9.02
CA TRP A 161 1.66 -10.58 -8.10
C TRP A 161 1.58 -9.35 -7.19
N SER A 162 2.73 -8.81 -6.78
CA SER A 162 2.81 -7.57 -6.01
C SER A 162 2.34 -6.37 -6.83
N MET A 163 2.81 -6.24 -8.07
CA MET A 163 2.36 -5.19 -9.03
C MET A 163 0.86 -5.25 -9.28
N LEU A 164 0.32 -6.45 -9.52
CA LEU A 164 -1.11 -6.63 -9.74
C LEU A 164 -1.91 -6.23 -8.49
N LEU A 165 -1.42 -6.57 -7.28
CA LEU A 165 -2.14 -6.26 -6.04
C LEU A 165 -2.15 -4.77 -5.81
N HIS A 166 -1.00 -4.12 -6.01
CA HIS A 166 -0.84 -2.70 -5.82
C HIS A 166 -1.65 -1.87 -6.82
N ALA A 167 -1.60 -2.24 -8.10
CA ALA A 167 -2.39 -1.58 -9.14
C ALA A 167 -3.88 -1.78 -8.90
N SER A 168 -4.32 -2.99 -8.52
CA SER A 168 -5.73 -3.27 -8.23
C SER A 168 -6.24 -2.47 -7.02
N TYR A 169 -5.41 -2.33 -5.99
CA TYR A 169 -5.71 -1.49 -4.83
C TYR A 169 -5.83 -0.01 -5.23
N ASN A 170 -4.89 0.52 -6.00
CA ASN A 170 -4.95 1.92 -6.44
C ASN A 170 -6.11 2.19 -7.39
N VAL A 171 -6.35 1.32 -8.37
CA VAL A 171 -7.49 1.41 -9.28
C VAL A 171 -8.80 1.46 -8.50
N PHE A 172 -8.96 0.64 -7.46
CA PHE A 172 -10.16 0.67 -6.62
C PHE A 172 -10.40 2.07 -6.02
N PHE A 173 -9.38 2.68 -5.41
CA PHE A 173 -9.53 4.02 -4.82
C PHE A 173 -9.66 5.14 -5.85
N VAL A 174 -8.93 5.07 -6.98
CA VAL A 174 -9.07 6.03 -8.09
C VAL A 174 -10.49 6.01 -8.64
N LEU A 175 -11.09 4.83 -8.83
CA LEU A 175 -12.46 4.70 -9.29
C LEU A 175 -13.46 5.28 -8.28
N ILE A 176 -13.25 5.04 -6.97
CA ILE A 176 -14.05 5.69 -5.93
C ILE A 176 -13.96 7.21 -6.05
N THR A 177 -12.75 7.78 -6.14
CA THR A 177 -12.55 9.22 -6.30
C THR A 177 -13.28 9.77 -7.53
N PHE A 178 -13.25 9.06 -8.66
CA PHE A 178 -13.97 9.50 -9.86
C PHE A 178 -15.47 9.53 -9.69
N THR A 179 -16.03 8.60 -8.90
CA THR A 179 -17.47 8.56 -8.60
C THR A 179 -17.91 9.65 -7.63
N THR A 180 -17.08 9.98 -6.63
CA THR A 180 -17.38 11.06 -5.67
C THR A 180 -17.23 12.44 -6.28
N ASP A 181 -16.32 12.62 -7.24
CA ASP A 181 -16.13 13.87 -8.01
C ASP A 181 -17.30 14.18 -8.98
N LEU A 182 -18.14 13.19 -9.29
CA LEU A 182 -19.33 13.35 -10.13
C LEU A 182 -20.59 13.76 -9.34
N MET A 183 -20.54 13.74 -8.01
CA MET A 183 -21.64 14.07 -7.10
C MET A 183 -21.47 15.47 -6.52
#